data_AF-A0A835I763-F1
#
_entry.id   AF-A0A835I763-F1
#
_cell.length_a   1.000
_cell.length_b   1.000
_cell.length_c   1.000
_cell.angle_alpha   90.00
_cell.angle_beta   90.00
_cell.angle_gamma   90.00
#
_symmetry.space_group_name_H-M   'P 1'
#
loop_
_entity.id
_entity.type
_entity.pdbx_description
1 polymer ?
#
loop_
_entity_poly.entity_id
_entity_poly.type
_entity_poly.pdbx_seq_one_letter_code
_entity_poly.pdbx_strand_id
1 'polypeptide(L)'
;MTFESMSKHGQGPRLLGRFPTGRVEEFIHARTLLATDLCDAEISALIATKLREFHDLHMPSPKNVMLWNRLRNWLCASKRLCSLDEVKAFKLDVIGMEISRLEKELSRENQSIGFCHNDLQYGNIMMDEETKVVTIIDYEYLCYNPIAFDLANHFCEMAADFHSNTSCS
;
A
#
# COMPACT_ATOMS: atom_id res chain seq x y z
N MET A 1 3.39 1.92 16.39
CA MET A 1 4.17 0.69 16.18
C MET A 1 4.78 0.63 14.79
N THR A 2 3.98 0.70 13.72
CA THR A 2 4.47 0.56 12.34
C THR A 2 5.58 1.55 11.96
N PHE A 3 5.36 2.86 12.11
CA PHE A 3 6.35 3.89 11.75
C PHE A 3 7.70 3.75 12.47
N GLU A 4 7.68 3.50 13.78
CA GLU A 4 8.91 3.31 14.58
C GLU A 4 9.73 2.14 14.09
N SER A 5 9.08 1.04 13.73
CA SER A 5 9.76 -0.11 13.17
C SER A 5 10.35 0.19 11.80
N MET A 6 9.63 0.92 10.93
CA MET A 6 10.15 1.33 9.62
C MET A 6 11.39 2.22 9.76
N SER A 7 11.34 3.20 10.66
CA SER A 7 12.48 4.05 10.97
C SER A 7 13.68 3.24 11.50
N LYS A 8 13.46 2.26 12.38
CA LYS A 8 14.54 1.42 12.91
C LYS A 8 15.19 0.51 11.86
N HIS A 9 14.43 0.07 10.86
CA HIS A 9 14.95 -0.74 9.75
C HIS A 9 15.58 0.11 8.63
N GLY A 10 15.57 1.45 8.75
CA GLY A 10 16.07 2.34 7.68
C GLY A 10 15.20 2.31 6.42
N GLN A 11 13.93 1.96 6.56
CA GLN A 11 12.98 1.79 5.45
C GLN A 11 11.99 2.95 5.37
N GLY A 12 12.40 4.12 5.87
CA GLY A 12 11.58 5.32 6.00
C GLY A 12 12.30 6.45 6.72
N PRO A 13 11.65 7.62 6.87
CA PRO A 13 12.24 8.76 7.56
C PRO A 13 12.53 8.42 9.02
N ARG A 14 13.65 8.93 9.55
CA ARG A 14 14.01 8.70 10.94
C ARG A 14 13.01 9.36 11.89
N LEU A 15 12.50 8.62 12.86
CA LEU A 15 11.73 9.18 13.97
C LEU A 15 12.66 9.98 14.88
N LEU A 16 12.41 11.29 15.01
CA LEU A 16 13.19 12.19 15.87
C LEU A 16 12.54 12.37 17.24
N GLY A 17 11.20 12.30 17.32
CA GLY A 17 10.48 12.41 18.57
C GLY A 17 9.01 12.02 18.44
N ARG A 18 8.40 11.61 19.57
CA ARG A 18 6.99 11.25 19.64
C ARG A 18 6.33 11.97 20.81
N PHE A 19 5.10 12.43 20.61
CA PHE A 19 4.28 13.07 21.62
C PHE A 19 2.83 12.57 21.50
N PRO A 20 1.94 12.84 22.48
CA PRO A 20 0.60 12.23 22.51
C PRO A 20 -0.24 12.45 21.25
N THR A 21 -0.06 13.59 20.58
CA THR A 21 -0.86 14.00 19.41
C THR A 21 -0.12 13.90 18.07
N GLY A 22 1.12 13.39 18.05
CA GLY A 22 1.89 13.37 16.82
C GLY A 22 3.34 12.91 16.97
N ARG A 23 4.14 13.23 15.96
CA ARG A 23 5.56 12.86 15.87
C ARG A 23 6.35 13.90 15.09
N VAL A 24 7.65 13.95 15.33
CA VAL A 24 8.63 14.66 14.52
C VAL A 24 9.48 13.63 13.79
N GLU A 25 9.59 13.77 12.48
CA GLU A 25 10.34 12.88 11.60
C GLU A 25 11.36 13.67 10.79
N GLU A 26 12.38 12.98 10.32
CA GLU A 26 13.39 13.52 9.42
C GLU A 26 12.75 14.00 8.10
N PHE A 27 13.20 15.16 7.63
CA PHE A 27 12.80 15.65 6.31
C PHE A 27 13.63 14.97 5.22
N ILE A 28 12.95 14.29 4.30
CA ILE A 28 13.58 13.60 3.17
C ILE A 28 13.79 14.61 2.05
N HIS A 29 15.05 14.83 1.65
CA HIS A 29 15.41 15.69 0.52
C HIS A 29 15.26 14.91 -0.80
N ALA A 30 14.02 14.66 -1.19
CA ALA A 30 13.67 13.91 -2.41
C ALA A 30 12.39 14.48 -3.01
N ARG A 31 12.17 14.23 -4.31
CA ARG A 31 10.87 14.54 -4.93
C ARG A 31 9.95 13.34 -4.86
N THR A 32 8.66 13.59 -4.73
CA THR A 32 7.64 12.56 -4.97
C THR A 32 7.64 12.21 -6.46
N LEU A 33 7.44 10.93 -6.77
CA LEU A 33 7.31 10.46 -8.15
C LEU A 33 5.96 10.90 -8.75
N LEU A 34 5.91 10.90 -10.08
CA LEU A 34 4.73 11.12 -10.90
C LEU A 34 4.28 9.81 -11.54
N ALA A 35 3.05 9.78 -12.06
CA ALA A 35 2.54 8.63 -12.81
C ALA A 35 3.48 8.24 -13.98
N THR A 36 4.04 9.23 -14.68
CA THR A 36 4.98 9.01 -15.78
C THR A 36 6.30 8.40 -15.34
N ASP A 37 6.76 8.68 -14.11
CA ASP A 37 8.00 8.10 -13.59
C ASP A 37 7.86 6.59 -13.38
N LEU A 38 6.66 6.10 -13.03
CA LEU A 38 6.47 4.67 -12.85
C LEU A 38 6.68 3.89 -14.15
N CYS A 39 6.36 4.49 -15.29
CA CYS A 39 6.54 3.89 -16.62
C CYS A 39 7.97 3.98 -17.14
N ASP A 40 8.84 4.78 -16.50
CA ASP A 40 10.26 4.82 -16.85
C ASP A 40 10.95 3.52 -16.42
N ALA A 41 11.68 2.90 -17.34
CA ALA A 41 12.27 1.59 -17.11
C ALA A 41 13.36 1.59 -16.03
N GLU A 42 14.14 2.67 -15.93
CA GLU A 42 15.20 2.78 -14.93
C GLU A 42 14.59 3.01 -13.53
N ILE A 43 13.62 3.90 -13.42
CA ILE A 43 12.92 4.17 -12.16
C ILE A 43 12.13 2.93 -11.71
N SER A 44 11.41 2.27 -12.61
CA SER A 44 10.73 0.99 -12.35
C SER A 44 11.68 -0.06 -11.75
N ALA A 45 12.90 -0.18 -12.28
CA ALA A 45 13.88 -1.13 -11.77
C ALA A 45 14.34 -0.79 -10.33
N LEU A 46 14.48 0.51 -10.01
CA LEU A 46 14.79 0.96 -8.66
C LEU A 46 13.64 0.68 -7.69
N ILE A 47 12.40 0.94 -8.11
CA ILE A 47 11.20 0.62 -7.32
C ILE A 47 11.10 -0.88 -7.06
N ALA A 48 11.32 -1.72 -8.09
CA ALA A 48 11.29 -3.17 -7.94
C ALA A 48 12.36 -3.68 -6.96
N THR A 49 13.56 -3.10 -7.01
CA THR A 49 14.63 -3.40 -6.04
C THR A 49 14.21 -3.03 -4.63
N LYS A 50 13.63 -1.83 -4.46
CA LYS A 50 13.19 -1.36 -3.14
C LYS A 50 12.02 -2.18 -2.59
N LEU A 51 11.06 -2.54 -3.43
CA LEU A 51 9.96 -3.44 -3.08
C LEU A 51 10.48 -4.79 -2.59
N ARG A 52 11.50 -5.35 -3.25
CA ARG A 52 12.09 -6.62 -2.81
C ARG A 52 12.70 -6.51 -1.41
N GLU A 53 13.46 -5.46 -1.12
CA GLU A 53 13.98 -5.20 0.22
C GLU A 53 12.84 -5.11 1.25
N PHE A 54 11.76 -4.43 0.87
CA PHE A 54 10.59 -4.22 1.72
C PHE A 54 9.87 -5.53 2.03
N HIS A 55 9.67 -6.39 1.02
CA HIS A 55 9.02 -7.70 1.14
C HIS A 55 9.79 -8.66 2.06
N ASP A 56 11.12 -8.54 2.10
CA ASP A 56 12.01 -9.35 2.93
C ASP A 56 12.11 -8.84 4.39
N LEU A 57 11.39 -7.77 4.77
CA LEU A 57 11.38 -7.25 6.14
C LEU A 57 10.74 -8.22 7.14
N HIS A 58 11.46 -8.42 8.25
CA HIS A 58 11.04 -9.29 9.35
C HIS A 58 10.46 -8.46 10.49
N MET A 59 9.15 -8.31 10.47
CA MET A 59 8.39 -7.58 11.47
C MET A 59 7.84 -8.53 12.54
N PRO A 60 7.74 -8.09 13.81
CA PRO A 60 7.31 -8.94 14.93
C PRO A 60 5.80 -9.27 14.94
N SER A 61 5.12 -9.20 13.80
CA SER A 61 3.71 -9.55 13.62
C SER A 61 3.55 -10.95 13.00
N PRO A 62 2.43 -11.65 13.25
CA PRO A 62 2.13 -12.90 12.57
C PRO A 62 2.12 -12.72 11.05
N LYS A 63 2.74 -13.66 10.31
CA LYS A 63 2.79 -13.67 8.85
C LYS A 63 1.47 -14.16 8.21
N ASN A 64 0.34 -13.71 8.75
CA ASN A 64 -0.98 -14.04 8.25
C ASN A 64 -1.41 -13.04 7.18
N VAL A 65 -2.15 -13.50 6.17
CA VAL A 65 -2.74 -12.65 5.15
C VAL A 65 -3.84 -11.78 5.78
N MET A 66 -3.66 -10.46 5.73
CA MET A 66 -4.59 -9.49 6.35
C MET A 66 -5.58 -8.88 5.36
N LEU A 67 -5.31 -8.98 4.05
CA LEU A 67 -6.11 -8.41 2.96
C LEU A 67 -7.61 -8.73 3.10
N TRP A 68 -7.95 -10.00 3.24
CA TRP A 68 -9.34 -10.45 3.22
C TRP A 68 -10.15 -9.95 4.42
N ASN A 69 -9.52 -9.94 5.60
CA ASN A 69 -10.15 -9.39 6.81
C ASN A 69 -10.38 -7.88 6.67
N ARG A 70 -9.44 -7.16 6.06
CA ARG A 70 -9.58 -5.72 5.78
C ARG A 70 -10.77 -5.45 4.85
N LEU A 71 -10.87 -6.18 3.73
CA LEU A 71 -11.99 -6.05 2.79
C LEU A 71 -13.35 -6.33 3.47
N ARG A 72 -13.44 -7.37 4.31
CA ARG A 72 -14.66 -7.67 5.07
C ARG A 72 -15.01 -6.59 6.08
N ASN A 73 -14.01 -6.04 6.78
CA ASN A 73 -14.21 -4.96 7.74
C ASN A 73 -14.74 -3.69 7.06
N TRP A 74 -14.19 -3.33 5.89
CA TRP A 74 -14.69 -2.23 5.09
C TRP A 74 -16.11 -2.49 4.61
N LEU A 75 -16.40 -3.67 4.07
CA LEU A 75 -17.77 -4.02 3.65
C LEU A 75 -18.77 -3.91 4.82
N CYS A 76 -18.40 -4.41 6.01
CA CYS A 76 -19.22 -4.27 7.20
C CYS A 76 -19.41 -2.81 7.60
N ALA A 77 -18.38 -1.97 7.51
CA ALA A 77 -18.50 -0.53 7.77
C ALA A 77 -19.41 0.15 6.75
N SER A 78 -19.25 -0.12 5.46
CA SER A 78 -20.10 0.41 4.39
C SER A 78 -21.57 0.04 4.62
N LYS A 79 -21.88 -1.23 4.93
CA LYS A 79 -23.26 -1.65 5.21
C LYS A 79 -23.88 -0.97 6.43
N ARG A 80 -23.07 -0.58 7.43
CA ARG A 80 -23.57 0.16 8.61
C ARG A 80 -23.85 1.63 8.31
N LEU A 81 -23.10 2.22 7.37
CA LEU A 81 -23.19 3.64 7.04
C LEU A 81 -24.20 3.93 5.91
N CYS A 82 -24.44 2.96 5.04
CA CYS A 82 -25.37 3.07 3.92
C CYS A 82 -26.83 2.82 4.32
N SER A 83 -27.73 3.50 3.63
CA SER A 83 -29.16 3.18 3.60
C SER A 83 -29.43 1.85 2.88
N LEU A 84 -30.63 1.29 3.07
CA LEU A 84 -31.04 0.05 2.38
C LEU A 84 -31.05 0.18 0.86
N ASP A 85 -31.36 1.38 0.34
CA ASP A 85 -31.39 1.63 -1.10
C ASP A 85 -29.96 1.68 -1.67
N GLU A 86 -29.01 2.29 -0.97
CA GLU A 86 -27.59 2.28 -1.34
C GLU A 86 -26.99 0.87 -1.28
N VAL A 87 -27.32 0.08 -0.24
CA VAL A 87 -26.88 -1.32 -0.13
C VAL A 87 -27.29 -2.13 -1.36
N LYS A 88 -28.53 -1.94 -1.84
CA LYS A 88 -29.05 -2.57 -3.06
C LYS A 88 -28.39 -2.02 -4.32
N ALA A 89 -28.29 -0.70 -4.44
CA ALA A 89 -27.73 -0.02 -5.60
C ALA A 89 -26.26 -0.43 -5.84
N PHE A 90 -25.45 -0.45 -4.78
CA PHE A 90 -24.04 -0.87 -4.84
C PHE A 90 -23.84 -2.37 -4.71
N LYS A 91 -24.93 -3.15 -4.56
CA LYS A 91 -24.91 -4.61 -4.45
C LYS A 91 -23.94 -5.12 -3.37
N LEU A 92 -23.93 -4.48 -2.19
CA LEU A 92 -22.96 -4.80 -1.13
C LEU A 92 -23.07 -6.26 -0.64
N ASP A 93 -24.24 -6.89 -0.76
CA ASP A 93 -24.39 -8.32 -0.46
C ASP A 93 -23.64 -9.21 -1.46
N VAL A 94 -23.65 -8.84 -2.74
CA VAL A 94 -22.90 -9.54 -3.79
C VAL A 94 -21.40 -9.39 -3.56
N ILE A 95 -20.93 -8.21 -3.16
CA ILE A 95 -19.51 -7.98 -2.86
C ILE A 95 -19.00 -8.94 -1.78
N GLY A 96 -19.81 -9.23 -0.75
CA GLY A 96 -19.43 -10.21 0.29
C GLY A 96 -19.20 -11.62 -0.25
N MET A 97 -20.03 -12.04 -1.22
CA MET A 97 -19.86 -13.32 -1.91
C MET A 97 -18.63 -13.31 -2.81
N GLU A 98 -18.38 -12.21 -3.53
CA GLU A 98 -17.21 -12.05 -4.39
C GLU A 98 -15.89 -12.10 -3.61
N ILE A 99 -15.82 -11.42 -2.46
CA ILE A 99 -14.65 -11.50 -1.57
C ILE A 99 -14.39 -12.96 -1.14
N SER A 100 -15.45 -13.70 -0.80
CA SER A 100 -15.34 -15.10 -0.37
C SER A 100 -14.89 -16.02 -1.52
N ARG A 101 -15.38 -15.76 -2.73
CA ARG A 101 -14.96 -16.49 -3.95
C ARG A 101 -13.49 -16.24 -4.26
N LEU A 102 -13.07 -14.98 -4.29
CA LEU A 102 -11.68 -14.60 -4.59
C LEU A 102 -10.71 -15.13 -3.54
N GLU A 103 -11.07 -15.06 -2.25
CA GLU A 103 -10.24 -15.64 -1.18
C GLU A 103 -10.03 -17.14 -1.40
N LYS A 104 -11.09 -17.88 -1.75
CA LYS A 104 -10.99 -19.31 -2.03
C LYS A 104 -10.14 -19.62 -3.26
N GLU A 105 -10.27 -18.86 -4.34
CA GLU A 105 -9.53 -19.08 -5.59
C GLU A 105 -8.04 -18.69 -5.49
N LEU A 106 -7.74 -17.67 -4.68
CA LEU A 106 -6.40 -17.11 -4.56
C LEU A 106 -5.62 -17.66 -3.37
N SER A 107 -6.27 -18.21 -2.34
CA SER A 107 -5.58 -18.86 -1.22
C SER A 107 -4.98 -20.20 -1.68
N ARG A 108 -3.68 -20.19 -2.01
CA ARG A 108 -2.92 -21.38 -2.45
C ARG A 108 -1.91 -21.77 -1.36
N GLU A 109 -1.58 -23.06 -1.27
CA GLU A 109 -0.67 -23.60 -0.24
C GLU A 109 0.75 -22.99 -0.30
N ASN A 110 1.22 -22.58 -1.49
CA ASN A 110 2.58 -22.07 -1.69
C ASN A 110 2.61 -20.56 -2.03
N GLN A 111 1.75 -19.74 -1.44
CA GLN A 111 1.84 -18.29 -1.63
C GLN A 111 3.07 -17.72 -0.91
N SER A 112 3.88 -16.94 -1.65
CA SER A 112 4.95 -16.16 -1.05
C SER A 112 4.36 -14.97 -0.28
N ILE A 113 4.44 -15.03 1.05
CA ILE A 113 3.97 -13.98 1.95
C ILE A 113 5.16 -13.11 2.35
N GLY A 114 5.03 -11.82 2.08
CA GLY A 114 6.03 -10.81 2.41
C GLY A 114 5.40 -9.67 3.20
N PHE A 115 6.24 -8.78 3.71
CA PHE A 115 5.76 -7.55 4.33
C PHE A 115 5.46 -6.53 3.22
N CYS A 116 4.18 -6.27 2.96
CA CYS A 116 3.72 -5.54 1.79
C CYS A 116 3.33 -4.10 2.12
N HIS A 117 3.46 -3.21 1.14
CA HIS A 117 2.98 -1.82 1.24
C HIS A 117 1.45 -1.77 1.21
N ASN A 118 0.87 -2.48 0.24
CA ASN A 118 -0.55 -2.59 -0.11
C ASN A 118 -1.18 -1.32 -0.71
N ASP A 119 -0.39 -0.26 -0.91
CA ASP A 119 -0.85 1.02 -1.48
C ASP A 119 0.31 1.75 -2.18
N LEU A 120 1.07 1.06 -3.03
CA LEU A 120 2.28 1.63 -3.65
C LEU A 120 1.99 2.43 -4.92
N GLN A 121 1.23 3.51 -4.77
CA GLN A 121 1.05 4.55 -5.78
C GLN A 121 2.24 5.53 -5.83
N TYR A 122 2.38 6.30 -6.92
CA TYR A 122 3.51 7.21 -7.10
C TYR A 122 3.63 8.28 -6.00
N GLY A 123 2.51 8.69 -5.39
CA GLY A 123 2.49 9.63 -4.27
C GLY A 123 3.20 9.13 -3.02
N ASN A 124 3.33 7.80 -2.87
CA ASN A 124 3.96 7.12 -1.74
C ASN A 124 5.42 6.74 -2.02
N ILE A 125 5.98 7.19 -3.15
CA ILE A 125 7.36 6.92 -3.55
C ILE A 125 8.09 8.25 -3.71
N MET A 126 9.18 8.40 -2.97
CA MET A 126 10.09 9.53 -3.11
C MET A 126 11.42 9.05 -3.70
N MET A 127 12.03 9.88 -4.54
CA MET A 127 13.35 9.61 -5.11
C MET A 127 14.26 10.84 -4.98
N ASP A 128 15.45 10.61 -4.43
CA ASP A 128 16.55 11.56 -4.53
C ASP A 128 17.12 11.49 -5.96
N GLU A 129 17.07 12.62 -6.68
CA GLU A 129 17.46 12.65 -8.09
C GLU A 129 18.97 12.55 -8.33
N GLU A 130 19.78 12.95 -7.34
CA GLU A 130 21.24 12.89 -7.41
C GLU A 130 21.74 11.49 -7.08
N THR A 131 21.27 10.92 -5.97
CA THR A 131 21.74 9.61 -5.49
C THR A 131 20.95 8.43 -6.07
N LYS A 132 19.80 8.70 -6.70
CA LYS A 132 18.82 7.70 -7.19
C LYS A 132 18.27 6.78 -6.09
N VAL A 133 18.35 7.21 -4.83
CA VAL A 133 17.80 6.44 -3.71
C VAL A 133 16.29 6.59 -3.69
N VAL A 134 15.59 5.45 -3.72
CA VAL A 134 14.13 5.35 -3.60
C VAL A 134 13.75 5.12 -2.14
N THR A 135 12.83 5.94 -1.64
CA THR A 135 12.23 5.81 -0.30
C THR A 135 10.72 5.64 -0.44
N ILE A 136 10.20 4.55 0.09
CA ILE A 136 8.76 4.31 0.20
C ILE A 136 8.26 4.95 1.50
N ILE A 137 7.14 5.66 1.44
CA ILE A 137 6.52 6.36 2.58
C ILE A 137 5.03 5.98 2.71
N ASP A 138 4.36 6.54 3.72
CA ASP A 138 2.94 6.32 4.02
C ASP A 138 2.53 4.86 4.33
N TYR A 139 2.81 4.45 5.56
CA TYR A 139 2.73 3.07 6.02
C TYR A 139 1.36 2.66 6.60
N GLU A 140 0.28 3.34 6.23
CA GLU A 140 -1.05 3.10 6.82
C GLU A 140 -1.56 1.67 6.55
N TYR A 141 -1.27 1.13 5.37
CA TYR A 141 -1.75 -0.17 4.93
C TYR A 141 -0.77 -1.33 5.13
N LEU A 142 0.39 -1.08 5.77
CA LEU A 142 1.42 -2.11 5.94
C LEU A 142 0.91 -3.33 6.69
N CYS A 143 1.13 -4.51 6.11
CA CYS A 143 0.89 -5.79 6.73
C CYS A 143 1.52 -6.93 5.93
N TYR A 144 1.56 -8.12 6.54
CA TYR A 144 1.88 -9.34 5.79
C TYR A 144 0.75 -9.68 4.82
N ASN A 145 1.10 -9.85 3.56
CA ASN A 145 0.18 -10.21 2.48
C ASN A 145 0.93 -10.97 1.37
N PRO A 146 0.21 -11.55 0.38
CA PRO A 146 0.85 -12.13 -0.79
C PRO A 146 1.64 -11.05 -1.55
N ILE A 147 2.93 -11.30 -1.80
CA ILE A 147 3.78 -10.37 -2.57
C ILE A 147 3.19 -10.08 -3.96
N ALA A 148 2.57 -11.09 -4.57
CA ALA A 148 1.89 -10.95 -5.85
C ALA A 148 0.75 -9.91 -5.82
N PHE A 149 0.06 -9.73 -4.69
CA PHE A 149 -0.96 -8.70 -4.54
C PHE A 149 -0.33 -7.30 -4.56
N ASP A 150 0.75 -7.10 -3.81
CA ASP A 150 1.44 -5.80 -3.72
C ASP A 150 2.01 -5.37 -5.09
N LEU A 151 2.59 -6.33 -5.82
CA LEU A 151 3.06 -6.12 -7.20
C LEU A 151 1.91 -5.83 -8.17
N ALA A 152 0.81 -6.60 -8.09
CA ALA A 152 -0.35 -6.37 -8.94
C ALA A 152 -0.99 -5.00 -8.68
N ASN A 153 -1.10 -4.60 -7.41
CA ASN A 153 -1.57 -3.28 -7.02
C ASN A 153 -0.69 -2.18 -7.62
N HIS A 154 0.63 -2.29 -7.47
CA HIS A 154 1.56 -1.33 -8.05
C HIS A 154 1.40 -1.21 -9.58
N PHE A 155 1.22 -2.31 -10.30
CA PHE A 155 0.94 -2.27 -11.74
C PHE A 155 -0.42 -1.64 -12.08
N CYS A 156 -1.43 -1.76 -11.21
CA CYS A 156 -2.68 -1.02 -11.38
C CYS A 156 -2.45 0.49 -11.23
N GLU A 157 -1.64 0.92 -10.26
CA GLU A 157 -1.31 2.33 -10.05
C GLU A 157 -0.51 2.94 -11.22
N MET A 158 0.29 2.15 -11.93
CA MET A 158 0.96 2.59 -13.17
C MET A 158 -0.02 3.00 -14.28
N ALA A 159 -1.25 2.48 -14.24
CA ALA A 159 -2.30 2.80 -15.21
C ALA A 159 -3.19 3.98 -14.77
N ALA A 160 -2.99 4.52 -13.56
CA ALA A 160 -3.77 5.60 -12.99
C ALA A 160 -2.99 6.92 -13.00
N ASP A 161 -3.69 8.02 -13.34
CA ASP A 161 -3.15 9.38 -13.25
C ASP A 161 -4.08 10.27 -12.40
N PHE A 162 -3.70 10.44 -11.13
CA PHE A 162 -4.41 11.29 -10.18
C PHE A 162 -4.01 12.78 -10.27
N HIS A 163 -3.11 13.14 -11.19
CA HIS A 163 -2.79 14.53 -11.54
C HIS A 163 -3.53 15.03 -12.77
N SER A 164 -4.47 14.23 -13.31
CA SER A 164 -5.38 14.73 -14.32
C SER A 164 -6.13 15.95 -13.79
N ASN A 165 -5.94 17.10 -14.45
CA ASN A 165 -6.77 18.30 -14.26
C ASN A 165 -8.21 17.97 -14.69
N THR A 166 -8.93 17.19 -13.89
CA THR A 166 -10.40 17.23 -13.86
C THR A 166 -10.77 18.39 -12.95
N SER A 167 -10.47 19.60 -13.42
CA SER A 167 -11.29 20.74 -13.05
C SER A 167 -12.72 20.38 -13.44
N CYS A 168 -13.57 20.11 -12.44
CA CYS A 168 -15.00 20.06 -12.63
C CYS A 168 -15.43 21.36 -13.32
N SER A 169 -15.73 21.28 -14.61
CA SER A 169 -16.52 22.26 -15.34
C SER A 169 -18.00 21.99 -15.15
#